data_AF-K9PMS4-F1
#
_entry.id   AF-K9PMS4-F1
#
_cell.length_a   1.000
_cell.length_b   1.000
_cell.length_c   1.000
_cell.angle_alpha   90.00
_cell.angle_beta   90.00
_cell.angle_gamma   90.00
#
_symmetry.space_group_name_H-M   'P 1'
#
loop_
_entity.id
_entity.type
_entity.pdbx_description
1 polymer ?
#
loop_
_entity_poly.entity_id
_entity_poly.type
_entity_poly.pdbx_seq_one_letter_code
_entity_poly.pdbx_strand_id
1 'polypeptide(L)'
;MTFSDVVEAIKSLSTEEKQEIQLLLKQYLREEQCEQIYENFQSAQAEQQKGELKFSASIHELRQLHRGIILEVSFSSSFKRAFKKRFKGNADLEAKFW
;
A
#
# COMPACT_ATOMS: atom_id res chain seq x y z
N MET A 1 -27.64 -1.88 9.33
CA MET A 1 -26.76 -0.69 9.41
C MET A 1 -26.18 -0.48 8.03
N THR A 2 -26.55 0.61 7.37
CA THR A 2 -26.09 1.01 6.04
C THR A 2 -24.93 2.00 6.18
N PHE A 3 -24.17 2.24 5.09
CA PHE A 3 -23.13 3.27 5.09
C PHE A 3 -23.68 4.65 5.50
N SER A 4 -24.90 4.97 5.07
CA SER A 4 -25.59 6.20 5.47
C SER A 4 -25.81 6.27 6.99
N ASP A 5 -26.24 5.16 7.60
CA ASP A 5 -26.45 5.10 9.06
C ASP A 5 -25.14 5.33 9.83
N VAL A 6 -24.02 4.80 9.31
CA VAL A 6 -22.68 5.00 9.91
C VAL A 6 -22.23 6.44 9.79
N VAL A 7 -22.44 7.09 8.63
CA VAL A 7 -22.08 8.49 8.42
C VAL A 7 -22.86 9.42 9.35
N GLU A 8 -24.18 9.20 9.50
CA GLU A 8 -25.01 10.00 10.41
C GLU A 8 -24.62 9.77 11.87
N ALA A 9 -24.30 8.53 12.26
CA ALA A 9 -23.76 8.25 13.58
C ALA A 9 -22.46 9.02 13.84
N ILE A 10 -21.50 8.96 12.92
CA ILE A 10 -20.22 9.69 13.03
C ILE A 10 -20.44 11.20 13.10
N LYS A 11 -21.39 11.76 12.33
CA LYS A 11 -21.68 13.20 12.36
C LYS A 11 -22.13 13.66 13.75
N SER A 12 -22.92 12.85 14.45
CA SER A 12 -23.47 13.15 15.77
C SER A 12 -22.45 13.14 16.91
N LEU A 13 -21.27 12.55 16.69
CA LEU A 13 -20.20 12.48 17.69
C LEU A 13 -19.54 13.84 17.97
N SER A 14 -19.00 13.97 19.17
CA SER A 14 -18.13 15.09 19.57
C SER A 14 -16.81 15.09 18.77
N THR A 15 -16.09 16.21 18.84
CA THR A 15 -14.78 16.34 18.20
C THR A 15 -13.77 15.35 18.75
N GLU A 16 -13.81 15.07 20.06
CA GLU A 16 -12.89 14.16 20.74
C GLU A 16 -13.12 12.71 20.30
N GLU A 17 -14.38 12.26 20.27
CA GLU A 17 -14.75 10.92 19.78
C GLU A 17 -14.36 10.72 18.31
N LYS A 18 -14.54 11.75 17.47
CA LYS A 18 -14.10 11.71 16.07
C LYS A 18 -12.58 11.56 15.95
N GLN A 19 -11.81 12.23 16.80
CA GLN A 19 -10.35 12.12 16.82
C GLN A 19 -9.90 10.74 17.26
N GLU A 20 -10.52 10.17 18.28
CA GLU A 20 -10.26 8.81 18.75
C GLU A 20 -10.54 7.77 17.66
N ILE A 21 -11.70 7.84 17.02
CA ILE A 21 -12.05 6.96 15.89
C ILE A 21 -11.05 7.11 14.76
N GLN A 22 -10.61 8.33 14.45
CA GLN A 22 -9.60 8.56 13.42
C GLN A 22 -8.26 7.92 13.77
N LEU A 23 -7.85 7.93 15.04
CA LEU A 23 -6.62 7.28 15.51
C LEU A 23 -6.73 5.76 15.40
N LEU A 24 -7.85 5.19 15.84
CA LEU A 24 -8.12 3.75 15.73
C LEU A 24 -8.14 3.28 14.28
N LEU A 25 -8.82 4.00 13.38
CA LEU A 25 -8.82 3.68 11.94
C LEU A 25 -7.42 3.70 11.34
N LYS A 26 -6.59 4.69 11.70
CA LYS A 26 -5.19 4.72 11.25
C LYS A 26 -4.39 3.54 11.77
N GLN A 27 -4.68 3.06 12.98
CA GLN A 27 -4.05 1.87 13.53
C GLN A 27 -4.48 0.62 12.75
N TYR A 28 -5.78 0.40 12.56
CA TYR A 28 -6.29 -0.75 11.82
C TYR A 28 -5.76 -0.82 10.39
N LEU A 29 -5.75 0.32 9.67
CA LEU A 29 -5.19 0.36 8.31
C LEU A 29 -3.69 0.00 8.29
N ARG A 30 -2.93 0.35 9.32
CA ARG A 30 -1.52 -0.07 9.42
C ARG A 30 -1.40 -1.56 9.72
N GLU A 31 -2.23 -2.09 10.62
CA GLU A 31 -2.22 -3.51 10.98
C GLU A 31 -2.58 -4.38 9.77
N GLU A 32 -3.61 -4.01 9.02
CA GLU A 32 -4.01 -4.68 7.77
C GLU A 32 -2.87 -4.67 6.73
N GLN A 33 -2.20 -3.52 6.55
CA GLN A 33 -1.03 -3.45 5.65
C GLN A 33 0.13 -4.32 6.14
N CYS A 34 0.39 -4.35 7.44
CA CYS A 34 1.43 -5.19 8.03
C CYS A 34 1.14 -6.68 7.83
N GLU A 35 -0.11 -7.10 8.03
CA GLU A 35 -0.56 -8.48 7.80
C GLU A 35 -0.39 -8.88 6.33
N GLN A 36 -0.82 -8.01 5.41
CA GLN A 36 -0.62 -8.23 3.97
C GLN A 36 0.87 -8.37 3.62
N ILE A 37 1.74 -7.51 4.15
CA ILE A 37 3.20 -7.62 3.95
C ILE A 37 3.72 -8.98 4.45
N TYR A 38 3.22 -9.43 5.59
CA TYR A 38 3.63 -10.71 6.17
C TYR A 38 3.19 -11.91 5.33
N GLU A 39 1.94 -11.94 4.87
CA GLU A 39 1.43 -12.99 3.97
C GLU A 39 2.21 -13.04 2.65
N ASN A 40 2.52 -11.87 2.10
CA ASN A 40 3.31 -11.73 0.88
C ASN A 40 4.73 -12.26 1.08
N PHE A 41 5.35 -11.95 2.22
CA PHE A 41 6.67 -12.47 2.57
C PHE A 41 6.65 -14.01 2.68
N GLN A 42 5.65 -14.59 3.36
CA GLN A 42 5.52 -16.04 3.48
C GLN A 42 5.35 -16.71 2.10
N SER A 43 4.51 -16.13 1.25
CA SER A 43 4.27 -16.62 -0.12
C SER A 43 5.55 -16.56 -0.97
N ALA A 44 6.25 -15.42 -0.95
CA ALA A 44 7.52 -15.26 -1.65
C ALA A 44 8.60 -16.22 -1.13
N GLN A 45 8.65 -16.47 0.17
CA GLN A 45 9.59 -17.45 0.74
C GLN A 45 9.30 -18.87 0.23
N ALA A 46 8.03 -19.27 0.12
CA ALA A 46 7.64 -20.57 -0.41
C ALA A 46 7.97 -20.70 -1.91
N GLU A 47 7.70 -19.67 -2.71
CA GLU A 47 8.06 -19.63 -4.14
C GLU A 47 9.58 -19.66 -4.35
N GLN A 48 10.35 -18.98 -3.49
CA GLN A 48 11.81 -19.04 -3.53
C GLN A 48 12.32 -20.46 -3.25
N GLN A 49 11.79 -21.14 -2.24
CA GLN A 49 12.16 -22.53 -1.93
C GLN A 49 11.84 -23.49 -3.09
N LYS A 50 10.78 -23.20 -3.85
CA LYS A 50 10.40 -23.97 -5.05
C LYS A 50 11.17 -23.57 -6.31
N GLY A 51 11.94 -22.49 -6.28
CA GLY A 51 12.63 -21.93 -7.45
C GLY A 51 11.69 -21.27 -8.46
N GLU A 52 10.48 -20.89 -8.04
CA GLU A 52 9.43 -20.33 -8.89
C GLU A 52 9.44 -18.79 -8.91
N LEU A 53 10.32 -18.16 -8.12
CA LEU A 53 10.40 -16.71 -8.02
C LEU A 53 10.82 -16.09 -9.36
N LYS A 54 9.96 -15.24 -9.91
CA LYS A 54 10.21 -14.53 -11.17
C LYS A 54 10.54 -13.08 -10.90
N PHE A 55 11.74 -12.67 -11.30
CA PHE A 55 12.16 -11.28 -11.30
C PHE A 55 12.05 -10.71 -12.72
N SER A 56 11.69 -9.43 -12.83
CA SER A 56 11.83 -8.68 -14.07
C SER A 56 12.45 -7.31 -13.78
N ALA A 57 13.20 -6.78 -14.74
CA ALA A 57 13.72 -5.42 -14.70
C ALA A 57 12.80 -4.42 -15.43
N SER A 58 11.77 -4.92 -16.12
CA SER A 58 10.81 -4.12 -16.87
C SER A 58 9.58 -3.84 -16.02
N ILE A 59 9.27 -2.56 -15.78
CA ILE A 59 8.08 -2.16 -15.03
C ILE A 59 6.78 -2.63 -15.70
N HIS A 60 6.79 -2.76 -17.03
CA HIS A 60 5.64 -3.26 -17.79
C HIS A 60 5.40 -4.76 -17.53
N GLU A 61 6.46 -5.56 -17.55
CA GLU A 61 6.38 -6.99 -17.23
C GLU A 61 6.08 -7.23 -15.76
N LEU A 62 6.69 -6.43 -14.87
CA LEU A 62 6.31 -6.43 -13.46
C LEU A 62 4.82 -6.15 -13.32
N ARG A 63 4.26 -5.11 -13.94
CA ARG A 63 2.81 -4.79 -13.89
C ARG A 63 1.90 -5.93 -14.39
N GLN A 64 2.39 -6.75 -15.33
CA GLN A 64 1.65 -7.92 -15.80
C GLN A 64 1.71 -9.06 -14.76
N LEU A 65 2.87 -9.29 -14.15
CA LEU A 65 3.05 -10.24 -13.04
C LEU A 65 2.31 -9.78 -11.76
N HIS A 66 2.22 -8.46 -11.53
CA HIS A 66 1.54 -7.80 -10.41
C HIS A 66 0.03 -8.05 -10.36
N ARG A 67 -0.61 -8.54 -11.43
CA ARG A 67 -2.06 -8.81 -11.42
C ARG A 67 -2.48 -10.02 -10.58
N GLY A 68 -1.54 -10.87 -10.17
CA GLY A 68 -1.85 -12.10 -9.43
C GLY A 68 -1.60 -12.03 -7.92
N ILE A 69 -0.62 -11.24 -7.48
CA ILE A 69 -0.12 -11.29 -6.11
C ILE A 69 0.24 -9.84 -5.72
N ILE A 70 -0.45 -9.31 -4.71
CA ILE A 70 -0.25 -8.01 -4.03
C ILE A 70 -0.97 -6.79 -4.63
N LEU A 71 -2.00 -6.34 -3.89
CA LEU A 71 -2.57 -4.99 -3.96
C LEU A 71 -1.47 -3.94 -3.80
N GLU A 72 -1.44 -3.02 -4.76
CA GLU A 72 -0.54 -1.87 -4.83
C GLU A 72 -0.21 -1.30 -3.43
N VAL A 73 1.00 -1.55 -2.92
CA VAL A 73 1.59 -0.69 -1.88
C VAL A 73 1.90 0.63 -2.56
N SER A 74 0.83 1.35 -2.86
CA SER A 74 0.85 2.66 -3.45
C SER A 74 1.46 3.56 -2.39
N PHE A 75 2.76 3.84 -2.56
CA PHE A 75 3.43 4.84 -1.75
C PHE A 75 2.56 6.09 -1.68
N SER A 76 2.39 6.63 -0.48
CA SER A 76 1.59 7.83 -0.29
C SER A 76 2.03 8.92 -1.27
N SER A 77 1.10 9.73 -1.74
CA SER A 77 1.39 10.85 -2.66
C SER A 77 2.49 11.76 -2.10
N SER A 78 2.53 11.94 -0.78
CA SER A 78 3.60 12.63 -0.05
C SER A 78 4.97 11.94 -0.20
N PHE A 79 5.04 10.61 -0.05
CA PHE A 79 6.27 9.85 -0.26
C PHE A 79 6.72 9.91 -1.72
N LYS A 80 5.81 9.67 -2.69
CA LYS A 80 6.12 9.78 -4.13
C LYS A 80 6.69 11.17 -4.48
N ARG A 81 6.14 12.23 -3.88
CA ARG A 81 6.58 13.62 -4.09
C ARG A 81 7.94 13.91 -3.45
N ALA A 82 8.18 13.42 -2.22
CA ALA A 82 9.46 13.56 -1.54
C ALA A 82 10.57 12.76 -2.24
N PHE A 83 10.25 11.54 -2.67
CA PHE A 83 11.15 10.65 -3.41
C PHE A 83 11.52 11.24 -4.78
N LYS A 84 10.53 11.73 -5.55
CA LYS A 84 10.76 12.42 -6.83
C LYS A 84 11.63 13.67 -6.66
N LYS A 85 11.48 14.41 -5.56
CA LYS A 85 12.31 15.61 -5.28
C LYS A 85 13.77 15.24 -5.00
N ARG A 86 14.03 14.06 -4.45
CA ARG A 86 15.38 13.61 -4.03
C ARG A 86 16.21 13.01 -5.17
N PHE A 87 15.56 12.44 -6.19
CA PHE A 87 16.22 11.85 -7.37
C PHE A 87 16.02 12.64 -8.66
N LYS A 88 15.49 13.87 -8.55
CA LYS A 88 15.23 14.75 -9.69
C LYS A 88 16.51 14.98 -10.50
N GLY A 89 16.52 14.57 -11.76
CA GLY A 89 17.69 14.69 -12.65
C GLY A 89 18.47 13.40 -12.88
N ASN A 90 18.08 12.28 -12.28
CA ASN A 90 18.60 10.97 -12.64
C ASN A 90 17.62 10.24 -13.56
N ALA A 91 17.83 10.37 -14.87
CA ALA A 91 16.92 9.88 -15.92
C ALA A 91 16.65 8.36 -15.83
N ASP A 92 17.63 7.58 -15.38
CA ASP A 92 17.52 6.12 -15.25
C ASP A 92 16.58 5.72 -14.11
N LEU A 93 16.65 6.45 -12.99
CA LEU A 93 15.76 6.25 -11.84
C LEU A 93 14.36 6.83 -12.09
N GLU A 94 14.24 7.91 -12.87
CA GLU A 94 12.94 8.48 -13.23
C GLU A 94 12.15 7.53 -14.16
N ALA A 95 12.82 6.88 -15.11
CA ALA A 95 12.20 5.91 -16.03
C ALA A 95 11.85 4.56 -15.37
N LYS A 96 12.54 4.17 -14.30
CA LYS A 96 12.25 2.92 -13.58
C LYS A 96 11.01 2.99 -12.69
N PHE A 97 10.61 4.18 -12.26
CA PHE A 97 9.49 4.37 -11.32
C PHE A 97 8.19 4.86 -11.99
N TRP A 98 8.23 5.28 -13.27
CA TRP A 98 7.08 5.76 -14.04
C TRP A 98 7.00 5.09 -15.40
#